data_AF-A0A7S0IXD0-F1
#
_entry.id   AF-A0A7S0IXD0-F1
#
_cell.length_a   1.000
_cell.length_b   1.000
_cell.length_c   1.000
_cell.angle_alpha   90.00
_cell.angle_beta   90.00
_cell.angle_gamma   90.00
#
_symmetry.space_group_name_H-M   'P 1'
#
loop_
_entity.id
_entity.type
_entity.pdbx_description
1 polymer ?
#
loop_
_entity_poly.entity_id
_entity_poly.type
_entity_poly.pdbx_seq_one_letter_code
_entity_poly.pdbx_strand_id
1 'polypeptide(L)'
;SSDLSDPVAAEHVAVEPASARRRRARTPENDAVPAVAPPLTLPELLMLQSLRHGMRRHEEGWPSTPYVSLTFAQGLDGSMAGPLGANGPRLMLSGGRSMTLTHRLRAQHSAILVGSGTLLSDDPTLTVRLVQGTSPLRVVLDGRLRAPPACKLLRSHLDEGAPQVVVDDA
;
A
#
# COMPACT_ATOMS: atom_id res chain seq x y z
N SER A 1 -17.62 41.57 -60.18
CA SER A 1 -18.32 42.57 -59.36
C SER A 1 -18.41 42.00 -57.95
N SER A 2 -17.44 42.33 -57.12
CA SER A 2 -17.43 43.49 -56.21
C SER A 2 -18.06 43.13 -54.86
N ASP A 3 -17.17 43.02 -53.88
CA ASP A 3 -17.34 43.33 -52.46
C ASP A 3 -18.56 44.18 -52.10
N LEU A 4 -19.15 43.88 -50.94
CA LEU A 4 -19.25 44.84 -49.83
C LEU A 4 -19.74 44.16 -48.54
N SER A 5 -18.91 44.33 -47.51
CA SER A 5 -19.12 44.22 -46.06
C SER A 5 -20.47 44.81 -45.59
N ASP A 6 -21.08 44.45 -44.45
CA ASP A 6 -20.55 44.51 -43.08
C ASP A 6 -21.58 43.90 -42.05
N PRO A 7 -21.23 43.76 -40.75
CA PRO A 7 -21.76 42.78 -39.81
C PRO A 7 -22.87 43.30 -38.88
N VAL A 8 -23.62 42.39 -38.24
CA VAL A 8 -24.52 42.73 -37.12
C VAL A 8 -24.38 41.73 -35.97
N ALA A 9 -23.90 42.29 -34.87
CA ALA A 9 -24.19 42.00 -33.46
C ALA A 9 -23.86 40.63 -32.85
N ALA A 10 -23.01 40.73 -31.83
CA ALA A 10 -22.67 39.72 -30.84
C ALA A 10 -23.88 39.25 -30.04
N GLU A 11 -23.88 37.96 -29.71
CA GLU A 11 -24.52 37.46 -28.50
C GLU A 11 -23.49 36.61 -27.75
N HIS A 12 -22.85 37.24 -26.77
CA HIS A 12 -22.01 36.57 -25.78
C HIS A 12 -22.92 35.85 -24.79
N VAL A 13 -23.08 34.53 -24.95
CA VAL A 13 -23.56 33.68 -23.85
C VAL A 13 -22.34 33.08 -23.16
N ALA A 14 -21.92 33.77 -22.11
CA ALA A 14 -20.99 33.23 -21.13
C ALA A 14 -21.68 32.06 -20.40
N VAL A 15 -21.16 30.85 -20.58
CA VAL A 15 -21.46 29.72 -19.70
C VAL A 15 -20.20 29.45 -18.88
N GLU A 16 -20.24 29.86 -17.62
CA GLU A 16 -19.17 29.62 -16.66
C GLU A 16 -18.90 28.13 -16.46
N PRO A 17 -17.62 27.71 -16.38
CA PRO A 17 -17.29 26.33 -16.09
C PRO A 17 -17.71 25.98 -14.66
N ALA A 18 -18.47 24.89 -14.53
CA ALA A 18 -18.88 24.32 -13.27
C ALA A 18 -17.67 24.09 -12.35
N SER A 19 -17.54 25.02 -11.40
CA SER A 19 -16.91 24.91 -10.09
C SER A 19 -15.79 23.88 -9.99
N ALA A 20 -14.58 24.40 -10.01
CA ALA A 20 -13.37 23.80 -9.48
C ALA A 20 -13.62 23.12 -8.12
N ARG A 21 -14.01 21.83 -8.15
CA ARG A 21 -13.72 20.92 -7.04
C ARG A 21 -12.20 20.89 -6.97
N ARG A 22 -11.64 21.66 -6.04
CA ARG A 22 -10.27 21.53 -5.56
C ARG A 22 -10.02 20.04 -5.37
N ARG A 23 -9.41 19.41 -6.37
CA ARG A 23 -8.67 18.18 -6.20
C ARG A 23 -7.63 18.57 -5.16
N ARG A 24 -7.87 18.25 -3.89
CA ARG A 24 -6.79 18.18 -2.91
C ARG A 24 -5.77 17.27 -3.59
N ALA A 25 -4.69 17.87 -4.06
CA ALA A 25 -3.55 17.14 -4.56
C ALA A 25 -3.29 16.06 -3.50
N ARG A 26 -3.34 14.79 -3.91
CA ARG A 26 -2.77 13.72 -3.09
C ARG A 26 -1.35 14.18 -2.82
N THR A 27 -1.05 14.50 -1.56
CA THR A 27 0.33 14.68 -1.13
C THR A 27 1.07 13.45 -1.62
N PRO A 28 2.22 13.60 -2.31
CA PRO A 28 3.03 12.44 -2.66
C PRO A 28 3.23 11.63 -1.38
N GLU A 29 2.88 10.36 -1.47
CA GLU A 29 3.08 9.36 -0.43
C GLU A 29 4.58 9.44 -0.12
N ASN A 30 4.94 10.10 0.99
CA ASN A 30 6.32 10.47 1.25
C ASN A 30 7.10 9.19 1.52
N ASP A 31 7.78 8.66 0.50
CA ASP A 31 8.61 7.46 0.58
C ASP A 31 9.95 7.73 1.29
N ALA A 32 10.17 8.98 1.73
CA ALA A 32 11.32 9.33 2.56
C ALA A 32 11.18 8.68 3.96
N VAL A 33 12.22 7.94 4.35
CA VAL A 33 12.36 7.46 5.73
C VAL A 33 12.36 8.68 6.66
N PRO A 34 11.41 8.76 7.62
CA PRO A 34 11.38 9.89 8.55
C PRO A 34 12.69 9.95 9.32
N ALA A 35 13.21 11.16 9.54
CA ALA A 35 14.50 11.39 10.16
C ALA A 35 14.66 10.65 11.50
N VAL A 36 13.56 10.47 12.26
CA VAL A 36 13.51 9.62 13.45
C VAL A 36 12.12 8.97 13.57
N ALA A 37 12.06 7.63 13.52
CA ALA A 37 10.83 6.90 13.83
C ALA A 37 10.51 6.99 15.34
N PRO A 38 9.23 7.07 15.75
CA PRO A 38 8.85 7.16 17.17
C PRO A 38 9.41 6.00 17.98
N PRO A 39 9.86 6.20 19.23
CA PRO A 39 10.42 5.11 20.04
C PRO A 39 9.41 3.97 20.24
N LEU A 40 9.94 2.76 20.39
CA LEU A 40 9.13 1.56 20.69
C LEU A 40 8.43 1.72 22.04
N THR A 41 7.15 1.35 22.11
CA THR A 41 6.54 1.03 23.41
C THR A 41 7.08 -0.29 23.94
N LEU A 42 6.85 -0.55 25.23
CA LEU A 42 7.15 -1.85 25.83
C LEU A 42 6.38 -3.00 25.14
N PRO A 43 5.05 -2.91 24.89
CA PRO A 43 4.35 -3.92 24.09
C PRO A 43 4.95 -4.15 22.69
N GLU A 44 5.29 -3.08 21.96
CA GLU A 44 5.90 -3.20 20.62
C GLU A 44 7.27 -3.87 20.70
N LEU A 45 8.07 -3.54 21.72
CA LEU A 45 9.38 -4.14 21.95
C LEU A 45 9.27 -5.63 22.28
N LEU A 46 8.35 -6.00 23.18
CA LEU A 46 8.11 -7.41 23.53
C LEU A 46 7.60 -8.22 22.33
N MET A 47 6.73 -7.63 21.51
CA MET A 47 6.27 -8.25 20.27
C MET A 47 7.45 -8.53 19.32
N LEU A 48 8.33 -7.55 19.10
CA LEU A 48 9.50 -7.74 18.22
C LEU A 48 10.51 -8.72 18.79
N GLN A 49 10.72 -8.75 20.11
CA GLN A 49 11.56 -9.76 20.75
C GLN A 49 10.98 -11.17 20.60
N SER A 50 9.67 -11.31 20.79
CA SER A 50 8.97 -12.59 20.64
C SER A 50 9.06 -13.10 19.20
N LEU A 51 8.87 -12.20 18.21
CA LEU A 51 9.05 -12.50 16.79
C LEU A 51 10.47 -13.04 16.52
N ARG A 52 11.50 -12.30 16.91
CA ARG A 52 12.90 -12.70 16.71
C ARG A 52 13.25 -14.02 17.38
N HIS A 53 12.71 -14.26 18.57
CA HIS A 53 12.91 -15.52 19.28
C HIS A 53 12.18 -16.68 18.58
N GLY A 54 10.96 -16.46 18.09
CA GLY A 54 10.21 -17.43 17.30
C GLY A 54 10.92 -17.81 16.00
N MET A 55 11.45 -16.83 15.27
CA MET A 55 12.22 -17.05 14.04
C MET A 55 13.44 -17.94 14.29
N ARG A 56 14.25 -17.63 15.31
CA ARG A 56 15.42 -18.45 15.67
C ARG A 56 15.04 -19.90 16.02
N ARG A 57 14.01 -20.09 16.85
CA ARG A 57 13.53 -21.43 17.20
C ARG A 57 13.01 -22.21 16.00
N HIS A 58 12.39 -21.52 15.05
CA HIS A 58 11.90 -22.15 13.83
C HIS A 58 13.07 -22.60 12.94
N GLU A 59 14.10 -21.77 12.78
CA GLU A 59 15.30 -22.15 12.01
C GLU A 59 15.98 -23.41 12.58
N GLU A 60 16.00 -23.56 13.91
CA GLU A 60 16.57 -24.72 14.59
C GLU A 60 15.75 -26.01 14.38
N GLY A 61 14.41 -25.90 14.35
CA GLY A 61 13.52 -27.07 14.27
C GLY A 61 13.09 -27.45 12.85
N TRP A 62 12.95 -26.46 11.96
CA TRP A 62 12.33 -26.60 10.64
C TRP A 62 13.08 -25.74 9.59
N PRO A 63 14.37 -26.02 9.32
CA PRO A 63 15.21 -25.14 8.49
C PRO A 63 14.77 -25.03 7.02
N SER A 64 13.95 -25.98 6.54
CA SER A 64 13.48 -26.02 5.14
C SER A 64 12.13 -25.36 4.91
N THR A 65 11.50 -24.79 5.94
CA THR A 65 10.23 -24.05 5.80
C THR A 65 10.40 -22.60 6.24
N PRO A 66 9.62 -21.66 5.69
CA PRO A 66 9.66 -20.28 6.15
C PRO A 66 8.93 -20.12 7.49
N TYR A 67 9.49 -19.33 8.41
CA TYR A 67 8.73 -18.83 9.55
C TYR A 67 7.71 -17.78 9.07
N VAL A 68 6.43 -18.01 9.36
CA VAL A 68 5.35 -17.13 8.90
C VAL A 68 4.76 -16.36 10.08
N SER A 69 4.69 -15.03 9.96
CA SER A 69 3.89 -14.19 10.86
C SER A 69 2.68 -13.61 10.11
N LEU A 70 1.51 -13.67 10.76
CA LEU A 70 0.28 -13.09 10.25
C LEU A 70 0.01 -11.76 10.96
N THR A 71 -0.25 -10.72 10.18
CA THR A 71 -0.63 -9.40 10.70
C THR A 71 -1.88 -8.90 10.00
N PHE A 72 -2.80 -8.32 10.76
CA PHE A 72 -4.04 -7.74 10.24
C PHE A 72 -4.50 -6.59 11.13
N ALA A 73 -5.36 -5.74 10.59
CA ALA A 73 -6.07 -4.72 11.35
C ALA A 73 -7.57 -5.02 11.27
N GLN A 74 -8.27 -4.87 12.38
CA GLN A 74 -9.71 -5.07 12.48
C GLN A 74 -10.35 -3.93 13.27
N GLY A 75 -11.61 -3.63 12.94
CA GLY A 75 -12.48 -2.80 13.76
C GLY A 75 -12.88 -3.49 15.06
N LEU A 76 -13.54 -2.75 15.94
CA LEU A 76 -14.05 -3.30 17.21
C LEU A 76 -15.15 -4.35 17.01
N ASP A 77 -15.84 -4.28 15.88
CA ASP A 77 -16.83 -5.25 15.41
C ASP A 77 -16.20 -6.47 14.71
N GLY A 78 -14.87 -6.53 14.64
CA GLY A 78 -14.13 -7.56 13.91
C GLY A 78 -14.07 -7.34 12.40
N SER A 79 -14.64 -6.24 11.88
CA SER A 79 -14.61 -5.99 10.44
C SER A 79 -13.22 -5.55 9.97
N MET A 80 -12.76 -6.10 8.86
CA MET A 80 -11.51 -5.70 8.20
C MET A 80 -11.75 -4.76 7.01
N ALA A 81 -13.01 -4.57 6.59
CA ALA A 81 -13.40 -3.77 5.44
C ALA A 81 -14.60 -2.86 5.76
N GLY A 82 -14.81 -1.82 4.95
CA GLY A 82 -16.00 -0.99 5.07
C GLY A 82 -17.28 -1.77 4.72
N PRO A 83 -18.47 -1.22 5.04
CA PRO A 83 -19.76 -1.87 4.77
C PRO A 83 -20.00 -2.21 3.29
N LEU A 84 -19.36 -1.45 2.40
CA LEU A 84 -19.42 -1.63 0.94
C LEU A 84 -18.33 -2.57 0.40
N GLY A 85 -17.53 -3.20 1.27
CA GLY A 85 -16.45 -4.11 0.90
C GLY A 85 -15.47 -3.49 -0.09
N ALA A 86 -15.13 -4.25 -1.14
CA ALA A 86 -14.21 -3.83 -2.20
C ALA A 86 -14.76 -2.68 -3.08
N ASN A 87 -16.07 -2.41 -3.04
CA ASN A 87 -16.70 -1.32 -3.78
C ASN A 87 -16.77 -0.01 -2.98
N GLY A 88 -16.34 -0.06 -1.71
CA GLY A 88 -16.33 1.07 -0.79
C GLY A 88 -15.00 1.80 -0.71
N PRO A 89 -14.98 3.01 -0.11
CA PRO A 89 -13.72 3.63 0.28
C PRO A 89 -13.00 2.75 1.30
N ARG A 90 -11.66 2.71 1.20
CA ARG A 90 -10.80 1.98 2.13
C ARG A 90 -11.04 2.44 3.57
N LEU A 91 -11.32 1.49 4.46
CA LEU A 91 -11.47 1.77 5.88
C LEU A 91 -10.10 2.02 6.51
N MET A 92 -9.89 3.21 7.06
CA MET A 92 -8.66 3.57 7.76
C MET A 92 -8.68 3.01 9.18
N LEU A 93 -8.32 1.73 9.31
CA LEU A 93 -8.23 1.04 10.60
C LEU A 93 -6.94 1.36 11.38
N SER A 94 -5.86 1.68 10.68
CA SER A 94 -4.54 1.87 11.30
C SER A 94 -4.15 3.35 11.39
N GLY A 95 -3.65 3.76 12.56
CA GLY A 95 -3.02 5.07 12.74
C GLY A 95 -1.54 5.08 12.37
N GLY A 96 -0.91 6.27 12.43
CA GLY A 96 0.50 6.45 12.06
C GLY A 96 1.49 5.60 12.87
N ARG A 97 1.22 5.38 14.16
CA ARG A 97 2.04 4.50 15.02
C ARG A 97 1.94 3.04 14.59
N SER A 98 0.72 2.55 14.34
CA SER A 98 0.49 1.19 13.83
C SER A 98 1.16 0.99 12.48
N MET A 99 1.08 1.97 11.58
CA MET A 99 1.80 1.93 10.30
C MET A 99 3.32 1.87 10.49
N THR A 100 3.88 2.65 11.42
CA THR A 100 5.31 2.57 11.76
C THR A 100 5.69 1.16 12.25
N LEU A 101 4.86 0.55 13.10
CA LEU A 101 5.06 -0.83 13.54
C LEU A 101 5.00 -1.83 12.38
N THR A 102 4.06 -1.68 11.43
CA THR A 102 4.01 -2.50 10.21
C THR A 102 5.33 -2.40 9.42
N HIS A 103 5.91 -1.21 9.30
CA HIS A 103 7.20 -1.05 8.63
C HIS A 103 8.36 -1.68 9.42
N ARG A 104 8.33 -1.65 10.76
CA ARG A 104 9.29 -2.40 11.58
C ARG A 104 9.18 -3.90 11.37
N LEU A 105 7.96 -4.43 11.32
CA LEU A 105 7.71 -5.85 11.08
C LEU A 105 8.19 -6.25 9.69
N ARG A 106 7.92 -5.46 8.65
CA ARG A 106 8.45 -5.67 7.29
C ARG A 106 9.98 -5.74 7.29
N ALA A 107 10.65 -4.82 7.99
CA ALA A 107 12.11 -4.80 8.10
C ALA A 107 12.71 -6.00 8.87
N GLN A 108 11.90 -6.81 9.56
CA GLN A 108 12.36 -8.05 10.20
C GLN A 108 12.20 -9.29 9.32
N HIS A 109 11.49 -9.20 8.20
CA HIS A 109 11.20 -10.35 7.34
C HIS A 109 11.92 -10.22 6.00
N SER A 110 12.31 -11.36 5.43
CA SER A 110 12.89 -11.42 4.08
C SER A 110 11.84 -11.32 2.98
N ALA A 111 10.57 -11.62 3.28
CA ALA A 111 9.46 -11.56 2.34
C ALA A 111 8.15 -11.07 3.01
N ILE A 112 7.28 -10.45 2.23
CA ILE A 112 5.91 -10.08 2.59
C ILE A 112 4.95 -10.63 1.53
N LEU A 113 3.88 -11.26 2.00
CA LEU A 113 2.89 -11.91 1.13
C LEU A 113 1.54 -11.22 1.24
N VAL A 114 0.88 -11.00 0.11
CA VAL A 114 -0.53 -10.56 0.03
C VAL A 114 -1.28 -11.35 -1.04
N GLY A 115 -2.61 -11.44 -0.91
CA GLY A 115 -3.46 -11.99 -1.96
C GLY A 115 -3.83 -10.95 -3.03
N SER A 116 -4.24 -11.41 -4.22
CA SER A 116 -4.68 -10.54 -5.31
C SER A 116 -5.86 -9.63 -4.94
N GLY A 117 -6.75 -10.04 -4.03
CA GLY A 117 -7.83 -9.19 -3.52
C GLY A 117 -7.32 -7.93 -2.82
N THR A 118 -6.31 -8.08 -1.96
CA THR A 118 -5.65 -6.94 -1.30
C THR A 118 -4.92 -6.07 -2.31
N LEU A 119 -4.22 -6.67 -3.28
CA LEU A 119 -3.53 -5.92 -4.33
C LEU A 119 -4.50 -5.06 -5.14
N LEU A 120 -5.65 -5.61 -5.54
CA LEU A 120 -6.67 -4.92 -6.32
C LEU A 120 -7.38 -3.81 -5.53
N SER A 121 -7.63 -4.04 -4.24
CA SER A 121 -8.34 -3.10 -3.38
C SER A 121 -7.45 -1.95 -2.90
N ASP A 122 -6.22 -2.26 -2.47
CA ASP A 122 -5.37 -1.31 -1.76
C ASP A 122 -4.22 -0.75 -2.61
N ASP A 123 -3.86 -1.41 -3.72
CA ASP A 123 -2.71 -1.08 -4.58
C ASP A 123 -1.44 -0.71 -3.77
N PRO A 124 -0.96 -1.60 -2.87
CA PRO A 124 0.13 -1.28 -1.96
C PRO A 124 1.51 -1.35 -2.62
N THR A 125 2.48 -0.60 -2.09
CA THR A 125 3.90 -0.70 -2.49
C THR A 125 4.64 -1.82 -1.74
N LEU A 126 4.18 -2.17 -0.53
CA LEU A 126 4.76 -3.18 0.38
C LEU A 126 6.23 -2.95 0.78
N THR A 127 6.73 -1.72 0.70
CA THR A 127 8.12 -1.36 1.06
C THR A 127 8.31 -1.03 2.54
N VAL A 128 9.57 -0.88 2.96
CA VAL A 128 10.00 -0.27 4.23
C VAL A 128 10.40 1.17 3.96
N ARG A 129 9.57 2.14 4.40
CA ARG A 129 9.79 3.58 4.19
C ARG A 129 9.55 4.45 5.42
N LEU A 130 9.09 3.88 6.53
CA LEU A 130 8.83 4.64 7.78
C LEU A 130 9.87 4.37 8.87
N VAL A 131 10.80 3.46 8.63
CA VAL A 131 11.91 3.10 9.51
C VAL A 131 13.12 2.70 8.68
N GLN A 132 14.29 2.62 9.32
CA GLN A 132 15.48 2.03 8.70
C GLN A 132 15.31 0.51 8.58
N GLY A 133 15.78 -0.05 7.47
CA GLY A 133 15.77 -1.48 7.19
C GLY A 133 15.56 -1.78 5.71
N THR A 134 15.90 -2.99 5.30
CA THR A 134 15.73 -3.46 3.92
C THR A 134 14.27 -3.76 3.64
N SER A 135 13.80 -3.42 2.44
CA SER A 135 12.46 -3.83 2.00
C SER A 135 12.41 -5.34 1.75
N PRO A 136 11.38 -6.05 2.22
CA PRO A 136 11.24 -7.48 1.97
C PRO A 136 10.94 -7.77 0.49
N LEU A 137 11.24 -8.99 0.05
CA LEU A 137 10.71 -9.54 -1.20
C LEU A 137 9.18 -9.48 -1.18
N ARG A 138 8.58 -9.04 -2.29
CA ARG A 138 7.13 -8.85 -2.39
C ARG A 138 6.55 -10.06 -3.09
N VAL A 139 5.72 -10.82 -2.38
CA VAL A 139 5.04 -12.02 -2.89
C VAL A 139 3.55 -11.74 -3.04
N VAL A 140 3.02 -11.97 -4.24
CA VAL A 140 1.59 -11.86 -4.51
C VAL A 140 1.06 -13.24 -4.86
N LEU A 141 0.05 -13.70 -4.13
CA LEU A 141 -0.71 -14.91 -4.48
C LEU A 141 -1.86 -14.54 -5.41
N ASP A 142 -1.75 -14.96 -6.67
CA ASP A 142 -2.74 -14.65 -7.70
C ASP A 142 -2.97 -15.78 -8.71
N GLY A 143 -3.71 -16.80 -8.29
CA GLY A 143 -4.09 -17.93 -9.15
C GLY A 143 -5.03 -17.59 -10.32
N ARG A 144 -5.43 -16.32 -10.51
CA ARG A 144 -6.24 -15.89 -11.66
C ARG A 144 -5.58 -14.80 -12.50
N LEU A 145 -4.32 -14.46 -12.22
CA LEU A 145 -3.56 -13.43 -12.95
C LEU A 145 -4.33 -12.10 -13.09
N ARG A 146 -5.00 -11.66 -12.02
CA ARG A 146 -5.78 -10.42 -11.99
C ARG A 146 -4.94 -9.18 -11.66
N ALA A 147 -3.72 -9.36 -11.16
CA ALA A 147 -2.80 -8.29 -10.81
C ALA A 147 -2.55 -7.36 -12.03
N PRO A 148 -2.94 -6.08 -11.98
CA PRO A 148 -2.71 -5.16 -13.09
C PRO A 148 -1.20 -4.90 -13.27
N PRO A 149 -0.65 -4.96 -14.50
CA PRO A 149 0.76 -4.67 -14.75
C PRO A 149 1.20 -3.27 -14.27
N ALA A 150 0.25 -2.33 -14.19
CA ALA A 150 0.46 -0.95 -13.78
C ALA A 150 0.32 -0.71 -12.27
N CYS A 151 0.08 -1.75 -11.44
CA CYS A 151 -0.04 -1.58 -9.99
C CYS A 151 1.26 -1.08 -9.37
N LYS A 152 1.16 -0.33 -8.25
CA LYS A 152 2.32 0.27 -7.59
C LYS A 152 3.38 -0.75 -7.22
N LEU A 153 2.94 -1.93 -6.76
CA LEU A 153 3.82 -3.04 -6.39
C LEU A 153 4.78 -3.43 -7.52
N LEU A 154 4.30 -3.49 -8.77
CA LEU A 154 5.10 -3.85 -9.95
C LEU A 154 5.90 -2.66 -10.49
N ARG A 155 5.39 -1.44 -10.30
CA ARG A 155 6.06 -0.21 -10.75
C ARG A 155 7.21 0.23 -9.85
N SER A 156 7.27 -0.17 -8.59
CA SER A 156 8.38 0.16 -7.68
C SER A 156 9.60 -0.74 -7.88
N HIS A 157 10.03 -0.94 -9.13
CA HIS A 157 11.20 -1.73 -9.53
C HIS A 157 12.54 -1.03 -9.23
N LEU A 158 12.51 0.15 -8.59
CA LEU A 158 13.68 0.99 -8.32
C LEU A 158 14.27 0.81 -6.91
N ASP A 159 13.59 0.06 -6.03
CA ASP A 159 14.10 -0.28 -4.70
C ASP A 159 14.58 -1.74 -4.67
N GLU A 160 15.74 -1.97 -4.05
CA GLU A 160 16.39 -3.29 -3.95
C GLU A 160 15.41 -4.40 -3.54
N GLY A 161 15.17 -5.35 -4.47
CA GLY A 161 14.25 -6.46 -4.30
C GLY A 161 13.08 -6.40 -5.26
N ALA A 162 13.26 -6.89 -6.49
CA ALA A 162 12.18 -6.95 -7.48
C ALA A 162 10.97 -7.74 -6.95
N PRO A 163 9.73 -7.31 -7.25
CA PRO A 163 8.55 -8.04 -6.84
C PRO A 163 8.53 -9.42 -7.51
N GLN A 164 8.30 -10.47 -6.72
CA GLN A 164 8.12 -11.83 -7.20
C GLN A 164 6.62 -12.15 -7.14
N VAL A 165 5.96 -12.15 -8.30
CA VAL A 165 4.58 -12.62 -8.39
C VAL A 165 4.62 -14.14 -8.41
N VAL A 166 4.10 -14.77 -7.35
CA VAL A 166 3.96 -16.22 -7.29
C VAL A 166 2.54 -16.55 -7.72
N VAL A 167 2.44 -17.01 -8.96
CA VAL A 167 1.20 -17.52 -9.52
C VAL A 167 1.06 -18.94 -8.98
N ASP A 168 0.22 -19.09 -7.97
CA ASP A 168 -0.14 -20.40 -7.44
C ASP A 168 -1.49 -20.78 -8.05
N ASP A 169 -1.49 -21.79 -8.93
CA ASP A 169 -2.70 -22.51 -9.33
C ASP A 169 -2.93 -23.55 -8.22
N ALA A 170 -3.91 -23.28 -7.35
CA ALA A 170 -4.35 -24.24 -6.34
C ALA A 170 -5.19 -25.34 -6.95
#